data_AF-A0A2G9U8H1-F1
#
_entry.id   AF-A0A2G9U8H1-F1
#
_cell.length_a   1.000
_cell.length_b   1.000
_cell.length_c   1.000
_cell.angle_alpha   90.00
_cell.angle_beta   90.00
_cell.angle_gamma   90.00
#
_symmetry.space_group_name_H-M   'P 1'
#
loop_
_entity.id
_entity.type
_entity.pdbx_description
1 polymer ?
#
loop_
_entity_poly.entity_id
_entity_poly.type
_entity_poly.pdbx_seq_one_letter_code
_entity_poly.pdbx_strand_id
1 'polypeptide(L)'
;DMSTEIKHARFPKDAQARREERSRVLTMKYGKHQMMLIRKRMKIENWIDAEVAKLFNGNENNGVEIDLDMLLDLDTVPAKRKFVFDHLQRNHCPASMDKITMFLDEMIDQLNTL
;
A
#
# COMPACT_ATOMS: atom_id res chain seq x y z
N ASP A 1 -5.50 -53.85 -21.81
CA ASP A 1 -4.99 -52.60 -22.38
C ASP A 1 -5.68 -51.46 -21.65
N MET A 2 -4.98 -50.77 -20.75
CA MET A 2 -5.52 -49.74 -19.86
C MET A 2 -4.89 -48.41 -20.22
N SER A 3 -5.49 -47.68 -21.17
CA SER A 3 -5.05 -46.34 -21.54
C SER A 3 -5.35 -45.36 -20.42
N THR A 4 -4.30 -44.89 -19.76
CA THR A 4 -4.34 -43.79 -18.79
C THR A 4 -4.44 -42.46 -19.54
N GLU A 5 -5.56 -41.77 -19.36
CA GLU A 5 -5.81 -40.45 -19.94
C GLU A 5 -4.96 -39.39 -19.19
N ILE A 6 -3.88 -38.93 -19.83
CA ILE A 6 -3.01 -37.89 -19.28
C ILE A 6 -3.77 -36.56 -19.34
N LYS A 7 -4.26 -36.10 -18.18
CA LYS A 7 -4.87 -34.78 -17.98
C LYS A 7 -3.81 -33.69 -18.19
N HIS A 8 -3.70 -33.18 -19.41
CA HIS A 8 -2.87 -32.03 -19.73
C HIS A 8 -3.46 -30.78 -19.06
N ALA A 9 -2.65 -30.07 -18.28
CA ALA A 9 -3.02 -28.78 -17.71
C ALA A 9 -3.37 -27.80 -18.85
N ARG A 10 -4.65 -27.43 -18.96
CA ARG A 10 -5.11 -26.46 -19.96
C ARG A 10 -4.69 -25.05 -19.52
N PHE A 11 -3.63 -24.54 -20.13
CA PHE A 11 -3.29 -23.12 -20.01
C PHE A 11 -4.33 -22.26 -20.75
N PRO A 12 -4.85 -21.18 -20.13
CA PRO A 12 -5.77 -20.27 -20.80
C PRO A 12 -5.12 -19.63 -22.04
N LYS A 13 -5.79 -19.74 -23.19
CA LYS A 13 -5.33 -19.14 -24.46
C LYS A 13 -5.58 -17.63 -24.52
N ASP A 14 -6.42 -17.10 -23.64
CA ASP A 14 -6.70 -15.67 -23.52
C ASP A 14 -5.61 -14.93 -22.73
N ALA A 15 -5.16 -13.79 -23.24
CA ALA A 15 -4.11 -12.98 -22.60
C ALA A 15 -4.56 -12.37 -21.26
N GLN A 16 -5.85 -12.05 -21.12
CA GLN A 16 -6.47 -11.58 -19.88
C GLN A 16 -6.51 -12.71 -18.84
N ALA A 17 -6.97 -13.90 -19.24
CA ALA A 17 -7.00 -15.06 -18.36
C ALA A 17 -5.59 -15.50 -17.90
N ARG A 18 -4.57 -15.36 -18.76
CA ARG A 18 -3.17 -15.55 -18.34
C ARG A 18 -2.69 -14.49 -17.36
N ARG A 19 -3.13 -13.24 -17.52
CA ARG A 19 -2.79 -12.14 -16.59
C ARG A 19 -3.42 -12.38 -15.22
N GLU A 20 -4.69 -12.79 -15.20
CA GLU A 20 -5.43 -13.14 -13.99
C GLU A 20 -4.85 -14.38 -13.32
N GLU A 21 -4.49 -15.42 -14.08
CA GLU A 21 -3.85 -16.62 -13.52
C GLU A 21 -2.44 -16.32 -13.01
N ARG A 22 -1.65 -15.47 -13.69
CA ARG A 22 -0.35 -15.01 -13.18
C ARG A 22 -0.51 -14.19 -11.90
N SER A 23 -1.48 -13.30 -11.83
CA SER A 23 -1.82 -12.55 -10.62
C SER A 23 -2.23 -13.49 -9.48
N ARG A 24 -3.11 -14.46 -9.77
CA ARG A 24 -3.54 -15.51 -8.83
C ARG A 24 -2.36 -16.34 -8.32
N VAL A 25 -1.48 -16.82 -9.21
CA VAL A 25 -0.29 -17.60 -8.85
C VAL A 25 0.71 -16.78 -8.04
N LEU A 26 0.93 -15.50 -8.40
CA LEU A 26 1.77 -14.58 -7.64
C LEU A 26 1.20 -14.40 -6.21
N THR A 27 -0.12 -14.28 -6.09
CA THR A 27 -0.78 -14.22 -4.78
C THR A 27 -0.75 -15.57 -4.02
N MET A 28 -0.75 -16.71 -4.71
CA MET A 28 -0.72 -18.04 -4.10
C MET A 28 0.65 -18.43 -3.53
N LYS A 29 1.74 -17.81 -4.03
CA LYS A 29 3.10 -18.01 -3.48
C LYS A 29 3.25 -17.46 -2.06
N TYR A 30 2.38 -16.56 -1.63
CA TYR A 30 2.35 -16.02 -0.27
C TYR A 30 1.27 -16.74 0.54
N GLY A 31 1.64 -17.23 1.74
CA GLY A 31 0.67 -17.83 2.65
C GLY A 31 -0.47 -16.87 3.01
N LYS A 32 -1.62 -17.40 3.46
CA LYS A 32 -2.83 -16.60 3.78
C LYS A 32 -2.52 -15.37 4.66
N HIS A 33 -1.64 -15.53 5.64
CA HIS A 33 -1.22 -14.44 6.53
C HIS A 33 -0.43 -13.35 5.80
N GLN A 34 0.54 -13.73 4.97
CA GLN A 34 1.32 -12.78 4.16
C GLN A 34 0.42 -12.01 3.20
N MET A 35 -0.53 -12.69 2.56
CA MET A 35 -1.51 -12.05 1.68
C MET A 35 -2.44 -11.09 2.45
N MET A 36 -2.80 -11.42 3.69
CA MET A 36 -3.55 -10.51 4.56
C MET A 36 -2.74 -9.25 4.88
N LEU A 37 -1.47 -9.40 5.26
CA LEU A 37 -0.56 -8.28 5.54
C LEU A 37 -0.37 -7.38 4.33
N ILE A 38 -0.12 -7.96 3.15
CA ILE A 38 -0.01 -7.22 1.88
C ILE A 38 -1.26 -6.37 1.66
N ARG A 39 -2.47 -6.95 1.80
CA ARG A 39 -3.73 -6.21 1.63
C ARG A 39 -3.91 -5.10 2.65
N LYS A 40 -3.52 -5.32 3.91
CA LYS A 40 -3.57 -4.27 4.93
C LYS A 40 -2.61 -3.12 4.60
N ARG A 41 -1.38 -3.42 4.19
CA ARG A 41 -0.38 -2.42 3.79
C ARG A 41 -0.88 -1.57 2.63
N MET A 42 -1.35 -2.21 1.54
CA MET A 42 -1.95 -1.49 0.40
C MET A 42 -3.11 -0.58 0.81
N LYS A 43 -3.95 -1.03 1.77
CA LYS A 43 -5.05 -0.20 2.27
C LYS A 43 -4.55 1.05 2.99
N ILE A 44 -3.47 0.93 3.76
CA ILE A 44 -2.88 2.06 4.48
C ILE A 44 -2.16 3.00 3.51
N GLU A 45 -1.42 2.49 2.53
CA GLU A 45 -0.82 3.32 1.46
C GLU A 45 -1.88 4.17 0.76
N ASN A 46 -2.96 3.54 0.27
CA ASN A 46 -4.07 4.25 -0.36
C ASN A 46 -4.74 5.27 0.56
N TRP A 47 -4.80 4.99 1.87
CA TRP A 47 -5.33 5.94 2.85
C TRP A 47 -4.39 7.14 3.04
N ILE A 48 -3.08 6.90 3.16
CA ILE A 48 -2.06 7.96 3.26
C ILE A 48 -2.16 8.87 2.04
N ASP A 49 -2.18 8.31 0.82
CA ASP A 49 -2.28 9.09 -0.42
C ASP A 49 -3.55 9.97 -0.45
N ALA A 50 -4.69 9.39 -0.04
CA ALA A 50 -5.95 10.12 0.01
C ALA A 50 -5.96 11.25 1.06
N GLU A 51 -5.41 11.04 2.26
CA GLU A 51 -5.32 12.07 3.28
C GLU A 51 -4.32 13.17 2.90
N VAL A 52 -3.18 12.80 2.30
CA VAL A 52 -2.22 13.76 1.77
C VAL A 52 -2.89 14.62 0.70
N ALA A 53 -3.63 14.04 -0.25
CA ALA A 53 -4.37 14.82 -1.25
C ALA A 53 -5.32 15.84 -0.58
N LYS A 54 -6.01 15.49 0.51
CA LYS A 54 -6.86 16.44 1.25
C LYS A 54 -6.06 17.58 1.89
N LEU A 55 -4.88 17.30 2.44
CA LEU A 55 -3.98 18.35 2.97
C LEU A 55 -3.55 19.35 1.87
N PHE A 56 -3.50 18.89 0.63
CA PHE A 56 -3.22 19.70 -0.56
C PHE A 56 -4.48 20.18 -1.29
N ASN A 57 -5.60 20.36 -0.58
CA ASN A 57 -6.87 20.85 -1.12
C ASN A 57 -7.42 19.99 -2.28
N GLY A 58 -7.17 18.69 -2.25
CA GLY A 58 -7.57 17.73 -3.27
C GLY A 58 -6.61 17.58 -4.44
N ASN A 59 -5.42 18.21 -4.41
CA ASN A 59 -4.41 18.00 -5.44
C ASN A 59 -3.71 16.64 -5.26
N GLU A 60 -4.01 15.68 -6.14
CA GLU A 60 -3.35 14.37 -6.19
C GLU A 60 -1.92 14.45 -6.76
N ASN A 61 -1.60 15.47 -7.57
CA ASN A 61 -0.26 15.71 -8.11
C ASN A 61 0.55 16.65 -7.19
N ASN A 62 0.53 16.37 -5.88
CA ASN A 62 1.19 17.19 -4.86
C ASN A 62 2.69 16.90 -4.69
N GLY A 63 3.23 15.87 -5.36
CA GLY A 63 4.66 15.51 -5.31
C GLY A 63 5.12 14.86 -4.01
N VAL A 64 4.21 14.59 -3.06
CA VAL A 64 4.51 13.86 -1.83
C VAL A 64 4.38 12.36 -2.11
N GLU A 65 5.50 11.67 -2.00
CA GLU A 65 5.57 10.20 -2.07
C GLU A 65 6.02 9.68 -0.70
N ILE A 66 5.16 8.92 -0.01
CA ILE A 66 5.46 8.32 1.29
C ILE A 66 5.65 6.82 1.10
N ASP A 67 6.89 6.34 1.22
CA ASP A 67 7.19 4.91 1.22
C ASP A 67 6.77 4.28 2.56
N LEU A 68 5.74 3.42 2.53
CA LEU A 68 5.24 2.75 3.71
C LEU A 68 6.26 1.78 4.32
N ASP A 69 7.06 1.10 3.51
CA ASP A 69 8.07 0.17 4.02
C ASP A 69 9.15 0.95 4.78
N MET A 70 9.63 2.07 4.21
CA MET A 70 10.58 2.96 4.89
C MET A 70 10.00 3.57 6.17
N LEU A 71 8.71 3.92 6.16
CA LEU A 71 7.99 4.43 7.33
C LEU A 71 7.85 3.35 8.44
N LEU A 72 7.66 2.09 8.05
CA LEU A 72 7.54 0.98 8.98
C LEU A 72 8.87 0.59 9.62
N ASP A 73 9.98 0.77 8.91
CA ASP A 73 11.35 0.50 9.38
C ASP A 73 11.84 1.50 10.44
N LEU A 74 11.15 2.62 10.64
CA LEU A 74 11.48 3.59 11.69
C LEU A 74 11.03 3.09 13.07
N ASP A 75 11.93 3.09 14.05
CA ASP A 75 11.69 2.47 15.36
C ASP A 75 10.74 3.25 16.28
N THR A 76 10.54 4.54 16.05
CA THR A 76 9.83 5.41 16.99
C THR A 76 8.74 6.25 16.34
N VAL A 77 7.64 6.46 17.06
CA VAL A 77 6.53 7.34 16.63
C VAL A 77 7.04 8.75 16.25
N PRO A 78 7.91 9.42 17.03
CA PRO A 78 8.46 10.71 16.63
C PRO A 78 9.25 10.66 15.31
N ALA A 79 10.03 9.61 15.05
CA ALA A 79 10.76 9.46 13.79
C ALA A 79 9.79 9.30 12.60
N LYS A 80 8.74 8.48 12.76
CA LYS A 80 7.69 8.30 11.75
C LYS A 80 6.98 9.61 11.41
N ARG A 81 6.54 10.34 12.44
CA ARG A 81 5.90 11.65 12.28
C ARG A 81 6.84 12.63 11.58
N LYS A 82 8.10 12.69 11.99
CA LYS A 82 9.09 13.59 11.39
C LYS A 82 9.33 13.26 9.91
N PHE A 83 9.47 11.98 9.57
CA PHE A 83 9.68 11.54 8.19
C PHE A 83 8.59 12.05 7.25
N VAL A 84 7.33 11.85 7.61
CA VAL A 84 6.18 12.28 6.80
C VAL A 84 6.05 13.80 6.82
N PHE A 85 6.21 14.43 7.99
CA PHE A 85 6.20 15.88 8.11
C PHE A 85 7.23 16.57 7.22
N ASP A 86 8.47 16.06 7.17
CA ASP A 86 9.52 16.59 6.32
C ASP A 86 9.14 16.50 4.83
N HIS A 87 8.46 15.42 4.40
CA HIS A 87 7.96 15.28 3.03
C HIS A 87 6.85 16.27 2.70
N LEU A 88 5.91 16.49 3.63
CA LEU A 88 4.87 17.51 3.49
C LEU A 88 5.48 18.91 3.39
N GLN A 89 6.47 19.24 4.23
CA GLN A 89 7.14 20.54 4.21
C GLN A 89 7.95 20.77 2.94
N ARG A 90 8.73 19.76 2.49
CA ARG A 90 9.52 19.83 1.25
C ARG A 90 8.66 20.10 0.02
N ASN A 91 7.43 19.63 0.02
CA ASN A 91 6.46 19.86 -1.06
C ASN A 91 5.52 21.05 -0.80
N HIS A 92 5.84 21.93 0.15
CA HIS A 92 5.08 23.15 0.45
C HIS A 92 3.60 22.91 0.77
N CYS A 93 3.30 21.89 1.59
CA CYS A 93 1.95 21.59 2.05
C CYS A 93 1.22 22.84 2.56
N PRO A 94 0.03 23.19 2.02
CA PRO A 94 -0.69 24.41 2.36
C PRO A 94 -1.56 24.27 3.62
N ALA A 95 -1.71 23.07 4.16
CA ALA A 95 -2.52 22.82 5.34
C ALA A 95 -1.94 23.49 6.60
N SER A 96 -2.81 23.81 7.56
CA SER A 96 -2.38 24.31 8.87
C SER A 96 -1.66 23.22 9.66
N MET A 97 -0.82 23.64 10.62
CA MET A 97 -0.14 22.72 11.54
C MET A 97 -1.10 21.82 12.31
N ASP A 98 -2.30 22.31 12.68
CA ASP A 98 -3.30 21.49 13.36
C ASP A 98 -3.80 20.35 12.48
N LYS A 99 -4.12 20.64 11.21
CA LYS A 99 -4.56 19.60 10.25
C LYS A 99 -3.46 18.58 9.97
N ILE A 100 -2.21 19.06 9.85
CA ILE A 100 -1.06 18.17 9.68
C ILE A 100 -0.88 17.28 10.91
N THR A 101 -1.00 17.85 12.12
CA THR A 101 -0.85 17.08 13.37
C THR A 101 -1.95 16.03 13.50
N MET A 102 -3.21 16.37 13.20
CA MET A 102 -4.32 15.41 13.18
C MET A 102 -4.05 14.25 12.21
N PHE A 103 -3.62 14.56 10.98
CA PHE A 103 -3.24 13.54 10.00
C PHE A 103 -2.11 12.64 10.51
N LEU A 104 -1.07 13.21 11.11
CA LEU A 104 0.07 12.45 11.64
C LEU A 104 -0.34 11.55 12.83
N ASP A 105 -1.31 11.97 13.64
CA ASP A 105 -1.85 11.14 14.72
C ASP A 105 -2.67 9.97 14.16
N GLU A 106 -3.60 10.25 13.25
CA GLU A 106 -4.39 9.22 12.58
C GLU A 106 -3.51 8.22 11.81
N MET A 107 -2.42 8.69 11.19
CA MET A 107 -1.46 7.83 10.51
C MET A 107 -0.84 6.83 11.47
N ILE A 108 -0.43 7.25 12.66
CA ILE A 108 0.12 6.34 13.67
C ILE A 108 -0.93 5.31 14.10
N ASP A 109 -2.19 5.73 14.25
CA ASP A 109 -3.28 4.81 14.55
C ASP A 109 -3.48 3.78 13.43
N GLN A 110 -3.43 4.19 12.15
CA GLN A 110 -3.49 3.25 11.02
C GLN A 110 -2.31 2.26 11.05
N LEU A 111 -1.08 2.73 11.28
CA LEU A 111 0.10 1.87 11.33
C LEU A 111 0.02 0.84 12.47
N ASN A 112 -0.57 1.19 13.61
CA ASN A 112 -0.78 0.28 14.74
C ASN A 112 -1.77 -0.86 14.44
N THR A 113 -2.50 -0.81 13.32
CA THR A 113 -3.45 -1.87 12.91
C THR A 113 -2.84 -2.97 12.05
N LEU A 114 -1.59 -2.79 11.62
CA LEU A 114 -0.85 -3.78 10.82
C LEU A 114 -0.51 -5.02 11.64
#